data_AF-A0A6P0V2P4-F1
#
_entry.id   AF-A0A6P0V2P4-F1
#
_cell.length_a   1.000
_cell.length_b   1.000
_cell.length_c   1.000
_cell.angle_alpha   90.00
_cell.angle_beta   90.00
_cell.angle_gamma   90.00
#
_symmetry.space_group_name_H-M   'P 1'
#
loop_
_entity.id
_entity.type
_entity.pdbx_description
1 polymer ?
#
loop_
_entity_poly.entity_id
_entity_poly.type
_entity_poly.pdbx_seq_one_letter_code
_entity_poly.pdbx_strand_id
1 'polypeptide(L)'
;MTITPRTTQGLLGILCSSFLHLDWQHLLVNLIFLFPLGWLVILGGTEQFLIVTIFTALFRGLAVWLIGKDRTTHIGISGVVFGYLGFLLTRGYFARDSIYFGVSAIVGGLYGRYLQGILPKKLLFYG
;
A
#
# COMPACT_ATOMS: atom_id res chain seq x y z
N MET A 1 -1.71 -15.98 11.21
CA MET A 1 -1.76 -14.52 11.46
C MET A 1 -1.87 -13.75 10.13
N THR A 2 -2.74 -14.19 9.22
CA THR A 2 -3.03 -13.53 7.95
C THR A 2 -4.34 -12.75 8.08
N ILE A 3 -4.60 -11.81 7.18
CA ILE A 3 -5.91 -11.15 7.12
C ILE A 3 -6.85 -12.06 6.35
N THR A 4 -7.80 -12.66 7.06
CA THR A 4 -8.92 -13.42 6.48
C THR A 4 -10.19 -12.59 6.63
N PRO A 5 -10.86 -12.20 5.53
CA PRO A 5 -12.02 -11.31 5.57
C PRO A 5 -13.14 -11.82 6.50
N ARG A 6 -13.74 -10.89 7.26
CA ARG A 6 -14.93 -11.12 8.10
C ARG A 6 -14.80 -12.26 9.15
N THR A 7 -13.57 -12.55 9.58
CA THR A 7 -13.28 -13.54 10.64
C THR A 7 -12.61 -12.89 11.85
N THR A 8 -12.88 -13.40 13.06
CA THR A 8 -12.25 -12.90 14.29
C THR A 8 -10.74 -13.10 14.31
N GLN A 9 -10.25 -14.26 13.85
CA GLN A 9 -8.81 -14.55 13.72
C GLN A 9 -8.12 -13.61 12.71
N GLY A 10 -8.84 -13.19 11.66
CA GLY A 10 -8.33 -12.25 10.65
C GLY A 10 -8.01 -10.86 11.18
N LEU A 11 -8.62 -10.43 12.30
CA LEU A 11 -8.35 -9.13 12.93
C LEU A 11 -6.91 -9.04 13.46
N LEU A 12 -6.37 -10.13 14.02
CA LEU A 12 -4.95 -10.18 14.41
C LEU A 12 -4.02 -10.04 13.20
N GLY A 13 -4.48 -10.49 12.03
CA GLY A 13 -3.78 -10.30 10.77
C GLY A 13 -3.60 -8.82 10.41
N ILE A 14 -4.49 -7.91 10.83
CA ILE A 14 -4.37 -6.48 10.51
C ILE A 14 -3.09 -5.90 11.10
N LEU A 15 -2.72 -6.32 12.31
CA LEU A 15 -1.53 -5.84 13.01
C LEU A 15 -0.27 -6.59 12.58
N CYS A 16 -0.37 -7.90 12.41
CA CYS A 16 0.81 -8.76 12.27
C CYS A 16 1.15 -9.14 10.82
N SER A 17 0.21 -9.07 9.89
CA SER A 17 0.40 -9.62 8.53
C SER A 17 1.47 -8.87 7.73
N SER A 18 1.74 -7.60 8.04
CA SER A 18 2.78 -6.81 7.39
C SER A 18 4.19 -7.37 7.62
N PHE A 19 4.41 -8.09 8.72
CA PHE A 19 5.70 -8.70 9.05
C PHE A 19 5.89 -10.08 8.42
N LEU A 20 4.82 -10.67 7.87
CA LEU A 20 4.84 -12.01 7.32
C LEU A 20 4.88 -11.95 5.79
N HIS A 21 5.68 -12.81 5.17
CA HIS A 21 5.80 -12.92 3.72
C HIS A 21 5.65 -14.38 3.31
N LEU A 22 5.13 -14.62 2.11
CA LEU A 22 4.92 -15.97 1.57
C LEU A 22 6.24 -16.67 1.25
N ASP A 23 7.21 -15.90 0.75
CA ASP A 23 8.51 -16.38 0.29
C ASP A 23 9.50 -15.20 0.19
N TRP A 24 10.78 -15.55 -0.01
CA TRP A 24 11.87 -14.57 -0.13
C TRP A 24 11.75 -13.66 -1.33
N GLN A 25 11.25 -14.15 -2.47
CA GLN A 25 11.09 -13.33 -3.67
C GLN A 25 10.02 -12.26 -3.46
N HIS A 26 8.90 -12.60 -2.84
CA HIS A 26 7.85 -11.65 -2.47
C HIS A 26 8.37 -10.59 -1.48
N LEU A 27 9.20 -10.98 -0.50
CA LEU A 27 9.85 -10.02 0.40
C LEU A 27 10.79 -9.06 -0.36
N LEU A 28 11.67 -9.59 -1.22
CA LEU A 28 12.64 -8.79 -1.97
C LEU A 28 11.94 -7.78 -2.90
N VAL A 29 10.88 -8.22 -3.58
CA VAL A 29 10.06 -7.32 -4.40
C VAL A 29 9.49 -6.19 -3.55
N ASN A 30 8.91 -6.49 -2.39
CA ASN A 30 8.40 -5.45 -1.49
C ASN A 30 9.48 -4.47 -1.04
N LEU A 31 10.70 -4.93 -0.75
CA LEU A 31 11.82 -4.04 -0.37
C LEU A 31 12.19 -3.06 -1.48
N ILE A 32 12.21 -3.52 -2.74
CA ILE A 32 12.51 -2.66 -3.91
C ILE A 32 11.55 -1.47 -4.00
N PHE A 33 10.29 -1.63 -3.60
CA PHE A 33 9.34 -0.52 -3.54
C PHE A 33 9.37 0.22 -2.20
N LEU A 34 9.50 -0.50 -1.09
CA LEU A 34 9.43 0.04 0.26
C LEU A 34 10.57 1.02 0.53
N PHE A 35 11.80 0.72 0.09
CA PHE A 35 12.94 1.60 0.31
C PHE A 35 12.79 2.98 -0.33
N PRO A 36 12.62 3.11 -1.66
CA PRO A 36 12.52 4.43 -2.29
C PRO A 36 11.26 5.19 -1.86
N LEU A 37 10.10 4.51 -1.77
CA LEU A 37 8.86 5.18 -1.36
C LEU A 37 8.90 5.57 0.11
N GLY A 38 9.34 4.67 0.99
CA GLY A 38 9.50 4.95 2.42
C GLY A 38 10.50 6.07 2.68
N TRP A 39 11.60 6.11 1.93
CA TRP A 39 12.57 7.21 1.96
C TRP A 39 11.92 8.55 1.61
N LEU A 40 11.13 8.62 0.53
CA LEU A 40 10.41 9.85 0.15
C LEU A 40 9.37 10.28 1.20
N VAL A 41 8.72 9.31 1.86
CA VAL A 41 7.77 9.61 2.94
C VAL A 41 8.49 10.19 4.17
N ILE A 42 9.61 9.59 4.60
CA ILE A 42 10.34 10.04 5.79
C ILE A 42 11.09 11.36 5.58
N LEU A 43 11.43 11.71 4.34
CA LEU A 43 11.91 13.06 4.01
C LEU A 43 10.89 14.16 4.32
N GLY A 44 9.59 13.81 4.45
CA GLY A 44 8.57 14.72 4.97
C GLY A 44 8.51 14.84 6.48
N GLY A 45 9.38 14.12 7.21
CA GLY A 45 9.45 14.09 8.67
C GLY A 45 9.13 12.70 9.26
N THR A 46 9.73 12.40 10.41
CA THR A 46 9.52 11.14 11.14
C THR A 46 8.07 10.96 11.58
N GLU A 47 7.42 12.03 12.05
CA GLU A 47 6.01 11.99 12.45
C GLU A 47 5.11 11.59 11.28
N GLN A 48 5.30 12.23 10.11
CA GLN A 48 4.58 11.89 8.89
C GLN A 48 4.81 10.43 8.51
N PHE A 49 6.05 9.96 8.55
CA PHE A 49 6.37 8.57 8.25
C PHE A 49 5.61 7.61 9.16
N LEU A 50 5.63 7.83 10.47
CA LEU A 50 4.91 6.97 11.42
C LEU A 50 3.40 6.99 11.17
N ILE A 51 2.81 8.19 11.00
CA ILE A 51 1.38 8.35 10.73
C ILE A 51 0.99 7.61 9.46
N VAL A 52 1.70 7.84 8.35
CA VAL A 52 1.38 7.21 7.06
C VAL A 52 1.57 5.70 7.15
N THR A 53 2.63 5.20 7.79
CA THR A 53 2.88 3.76 7.96
C THR A 53 1.76 3.08 8.74
N ILE A 54 1.41 3.61 9.91
CA ILE A 54 0.40 3.03 10.79
C ILE A 54 -0.98 3.14 10.13
N PHE A 55 -1.32 4.32 9.61
CA PHE A 55 -2.58 4.55 8.93
C PHE A 55 -2.77 3.59 7.77
N THR A 56 -1.77 3.47 6.88
CA THR A 56 -1.90 2.59 5.71
C THR A 56 -1.95 1.13 6.10
N ALA A 57 -1.18 0.68 7.09
CA ALA A 57 -1.24 -0.70 7.60
C ALA A 57 -2.64 -1.04 8.14
N LEU A 58 -3.17 -0.19 9.04
CA LEU A 58 -4.47 -0.40 9.68
C LEU A 58 -5.62 -0.24 8.70
N PHE A 59 -5.65 0.85 7.94
CA PHE A 59 -6.73 1.16 7.01
C PHE A 59 -6.84 0.12 5.91
N ARG A 60 -5.72 -0.26 5.28
CA ARG A 60 -5.71 -1.35 4.29
C ARG A 60 -6.14 -2.67 4.92
N GLY A 61 -5.67 -2.99 6.12
CA GLY A 61 -6.03 -4.23 6.81
C GLY A 61 -7.53 -4.31 7.12
N LEU A 62 -8.11 -3.21 7.62
CA LEU A 62 -9.54 -3.08 7.86
C LEU A 62 -10.35 -3.14 6.57
N ALA A 63 -9.91 -2.45 5.51
CA ALA A 63 -10.58 -2.50 4.21
C ALA A 63 -10.61 -3.95 3.67
N VAL A 64 -9.47 -4.64 3.66
CA VAL A 64 -9.40 -6.04 3.25
C VAL A 64 -10.29 -6.93 4.14
N TRP A 65 -10.31 -6.68 5.45
CA TRP A 65 -11.13 -7.48 6.36
C TRP A 65 -12.64 -7.28 6.11
N LEU A 66 -13.08 -6.05 5.85
CA LEU A 66 -14.49 -5.70 5.64
C LEU A 66 -15.01 -6.11 4.26
N ILE A 67 -14.28 -5.74 3.20
CA ILE A 67 -14.74 -5.85 1.80
C ILE A 67 -13.95 -6.85 0.96
N GLY A 68 -12.98 -7.55 1.56
CA GLY A 68 -12.23 -8.61 0.89
C GLY A 68 -13.11 -9.79 0.48
N LYS A 69 -12.72 -10.42 -0.64
CA LYS A 69 -13.40 -11.60 -1.17
C LYS A 69 -13.41 -12.74 -0.16
N ASP A 70 -14.52 -13.47 -0.07
CA ASP A 70 -14.60 -14.63 0.82
C ASP A 70 -13.54 -15.69 0.49
N ARG A 71 -13.02 -16.34 1.54
CA ARG A 71 -12.01 -17.40 1.47
C ARG A 71 -10.68 -16.98 0.81
N THR A 72 -10.33 -15.70 0.84
CA THR A 72 -8.98 -15.23 0.51
C THR A 72 -8.19 -14.92 1.78
N THR A 73 -6.87 -15.05 1.69
CA THR A 73 -5.95 -14.67 2.76
C THR A 73 -4.96 -13.65 2.24
N HIS A 74 -4.77 -12.57 2.99
CA HIS A 74 -3.84 -11.51 2.64
C HIS A 74 -2.69 -11.44 3.64
N ILE A 75 -1.48 -11.27 3.12
CA ILE A 75 -0.22 -11.32 3.86
C ILE A 75 0.79 -10.38 3.19
N GLY A 76 1.70 -9.80 3.96
CA GLY A 76 2.79 -8.97 3.44
C GLY A 76 2.59 -7.46 3.61
N ILE A 77 3.74 -6.78 3.58
CA ILE A 77 3.87 -5.32 3.71
C ILE A 77 3.41 -4.54 2.47
N SER A 78 3.09 -5.23 1.37
CA SER A 78 2.64 -4.62 0.11
C SER A 78 1.49 -3.62 0.31
N GLY A 79 0.60 -3.84 1.28
CA GLY A 79 -0.44 -2.88 1.64
C GLY A 79 0.09 -1.51 2.07
N VAL A 80 1.15 -1.49 2.87
CA VAL A 80 1.85 -0.26 3.29
C VAL A 80 2.54 0.39 2.10
N VAL A 81 3.17 -0.41 1.24
CA VAL A 81 3.81 0.08 0.00
C VAL A 81 2.81 0.80 -0.91
N PHE A 82 1.64 0.19 -1.18
CA PHE A 82 0.59 0.84 -1.95
C PHE A 82 0.03 2.08 -1.25
N GLY A 83 -0.02 2.06 0.09
CA GLY A 83 -0.34 3.22 0.91
C GLY A 83 0.63 4.38 0.71
N TYR A 84 1.94 4.13 0.72
CA TYR A 84 2.96 5.13 0.43
C TYR A 84 2.83 5.68 -0.99
N LEU A 85 2.59 4.80 -1.96
CA LEU A 85 2.35 5.21 -3.33
C LEU A 85 1.15 6.17 -3.42
N GLY A 86 0.01 5.81 -2.84
CA GLY A 86 -1.18 6.67 -2.81
C GLY A 86 -0.95 8.00 -2.09
N PHE A 87 -0.26 7.98 -0.95
CA PHE A 87 0.10 9.18 -0.21
C PHE A 87 0.99 10.10 -1.05
N LEU A 88 2.08 9.58 -1.64
CA LEU A 88 3.02 10.39 -2.42
C LEU A 88 2.38 10.93 -3.71
N LEU A 89 1.48 10.19 -4.35
CA LEU A 89 0.77 10.67 -5.54
C LEU A 89 -0.20 11.82 -5.24
N THR A 90 -0.81 11.80 -4.06
CA THR A 90 -1.79 12.81 -3.65
C THR A 90 -1.16 14.01 -2.93
N ARG A 91 0.03 13.83 -2.34
CA ARG A 91 0.70 14.83 -1.51
C ARG A 91 0.91 16.16 -2.24
N GLY A 92 1.38 16.14 -3.48
CA GLY A 92 1.62 17.36 -4.25
C GLY A 92 0.37 18.22 -4.43
N TYR A 93 -0.79 17.58 -4.62
CA TYR A 93 -2.06 18.28 -4.75
C TYR A 93 -2.52 18.91 -3.44
N PHE A 94 -2.45 18.17 -2.32
CA PHE A 94 -2.93 18.66 -1.03
C PHE A 94 -1.99 19.66 -0.36
N ALA A 95 -0.68 19.48 -0.50
CA ALA A 95 0.32 20.37 0.09
C ALA A 95 0.47 21.69 -0.67
N ARG A 96 -0.06 21.79 -1.90
CA ARG A 96 0.05 22.97 -2.79
C ARG A 96 1.49 23.47 -2.94
N ASP A 97 2.42 22.52 -3.01
CA ASP A 97 3.85 22.77 -3.06
C ASP A 97 4.46 22.15 -4.32
N SER A 98 5.27 22.93 -5.03
CA SER A 98 5.84 22.54 -6.32
C SER A 98 6.83 21.37 -6.21
N ILE A 99 7.56 21.26 -5.09
CA ILE A 99 8.49 20.14 -4.86
C ILE A 99 7.68 18.86 -4.70
N TYR A 100 6.64 18.88 -3.86
CA TYR A 100 5.79 17.70 -3.69
C TYR A 100 5.05 17.33 -4.97
N PHE A 101 4.65 18.31 -5.79
CA PHE A 101 4.08 18.04 -7.10
C PHE A 101 5.08 17.33 -8.03
N GLY A 102 6.33 17.79 -8.08
CA GLY A 102 7.40 17.13 -8.83
C GLY A 102 7.66 15.69 -8.36
N VAL A 103 7.69 15.47 -7.04
CA VAL A 103 7.82 14.13 -6.45
C VAL A 103 6.63 13.25 -6.85
N SER A 104 5.39 13.75 -6.74
CA SER A 104 4.19 13.02 -7.17
C SER A 104 4.26 12.63 -8.65
N ALA A 105 4.71 13.53 -9.52
CA ALA A 105 4.85 13.26 -10.95
C ALA A 105 5.90 12.18 -11.25
N ILE A 106 7.08 12.24 -10.62
CA ILE A 106 8.14 11.23 -10.78
C ILE A 106 7.64 9.87 -10.28
N VAL A 107 7.05 9.83 -9.08
CA VAL A 107 6.49 8.61 -8.49
C VAL A 107 5.39 8.03 -9.39
N GLY A 108 4.51 8.88 -9.93
CA GLY A 108 3.47 8.47 -10.88
C GLY A 108 4.02 7.87 -12.16
N GLY A 109 5.04 8.50 -12.75
CA GLY A 109 5.69 7.99 -13.96
C GLY A 109 6.39 6.64 -13.74
N LEU A 110 7.09 6.48 -12.61
CA LEU A 110 7.84 5.25 -12.32
C LEU A 110 6.95 4.11 -11.84
N TYR A 111 5.99 4.41 -10.96
CA TYR A 111 5.25 3.40 -10.20
C TYR A 111 3.74 3.35 -10.51
N GLY A 112 3.18 4.31 -11.25
CA GLY A 112 1.75 4.38 -11.52
C GLY A 112 1.19 3.13 -12.20
N ARG A 113 1.97 2.47 -13.07
CA ARG A 113 1.57 1.22 -13.75
C ARG A 113 1.17 0.10 -12.78
N TYR A 114 1.77 0.05 -11.58
CA TYR A 114 1.49 -1.00 -10.61
C TYR A 114 0.11 -0.88 -9.97
N LEU A 115 -0.54 0.30 -10.09
CA LEU A 115 -1.93 0.51 -9.68
C LEU A 115 -2.93 -0.15 -10.63
N GLN A 116 -2.54 -0.52 -11.86
CA GLN A 116 -3.44 -1.21 -12.80
C GLN A 116 -3.91 -2.57 -12.25
N GLY A 117 -3.14 -3.21 -11.37
CA GLY A 117 -3.56 -4.45 -10.70
C GLY A 117 -4.76 -4.29 -9.77
N ILE A 118 -5.09 -3.06 -9.37
CA ILE A 118 -6.23 -2.72 -8.50
C ILE A 118 -7.50 -2.51 -9.32
N LEU A 119 -7.37 -2.18 -10.61
CA LEU A 119 -8.52 -1.91 -11.46
C LEU A 119 -9.34 -3.20 -11.71
N PRO A 120 -10.69 -3.10 -11.66
CA PRO A 120 -11.54 -4.24 -11.97
C PRO A 120 -11.32 -4.67 -13.42
N LYS A 121 -10.75 -5.87 -13.62
CA LYS A 121 -10.40 -6.43 -14.95
C LYS A 121 -11.61 -6.79 -15.83
N LYS A 122 -12.84 -6.43 -15.44
CA LYS A 122 -14.08 -6.86 -16.10
C LYS A 122 -14.60 -5.95 -17.22
N LEU A 123 -13.86 -4.90 -17.61
CA LEU A 123 -14.30 -3.98 -18.68
C LEU A 123 -13.62 -4.17 -20.06
N LEU A 124 -12.74 -5.17 -20.24
CA LEU A 124 -11.88 -5.25 -21.44
C LEU A 124 -12.16 -6.45 -22.40
N PHE A 125 -13.29 -7.15 -22.27
CA PHE A 125 -13.61 -8.29 -23.16
C PHE A 125 -15.03 -8.27 -23.77
N TYR A 126 -15.60 -7.08 -23.96
CA TYR A 126 -16.81 -6.88 -24.80
C TYR A 126 -16.55 -5.76 -25.82
N GLY A 127 -15.57 -5.96 -26.69
CA GLY A 127 -15.30 -5.14 -27.88
C GLY A 127 -14.94 -6.06 -29.03
#